data_AF-A0A925DGW0-F1
#
_entry.id   AF-A0A925DGW0-F1
#
_cell.length_a   1.000
_cell.length_b   1.000
_cell.length_c   1.000
_cell.angle_alpha   90.00
_cell.angle_beta   90.00
_cell.angle_gamma   90.00
#
_symmetry.space_group_name_H-M   'P 1'
#
loop_
_entity.id
_entity.type
_entity.pdbx_description
1 polymer ?
#
loop_
_entity_poly.entity_id
_entity_poly.type
_entity_poly.pdbx_seq_one_letter_code
_entity_poly.pdbx_strand_id
1 'polypeptide(L)' 'MTRTAEITRNTNETQVRVAINLDGTGLQKLDTGVPFLDHML' A
#
# COMPACT_ATOMS: atom_id res chain seq x y z
N MET A 1 -8.85 -8.92 18.07
CA MET A 1 -8.45 -7.62 17.48
C MET A 1 -7.74 -7.92 16.18
N THR A 2 -8.18 -7.34 15.08
CA THR A 2 -7.52 -7.45 13.77
C THR A 2 -6.45 -6.37 13.65
N ARG A 3 -5.24 -6.73 13.21
CA ARG A 3 -4.11 -5.79 13.08
C ARG A 3 -4.12 -5.17 11.69
N THR A 4 -4.97 -4.17 11.53
CA THR A 4 -5.21 -3.47 10.25
C THR A 4 -4.95 -1.98 10.39
N ALA A 5 -4.39 -1.36 9.35
CA ALA A 5 -4.21 0.09 9.28
C ALA A 5 -4.41 0.59 7.84
N GLU A 6 -4.92 1.82 7.72
CA GLU A 6 -5.03 2.53 6.45
C GLU A 6 -4.49 3.96 6.63
N ILE A 7 -3.63 4.39 5.71
CA ILE A 7 -2.96 5.69 5.73
C ILE A 7 -3.10 6.33 4.36
N THR A 8 -3.46 7.60 4.35
CA THR A 8 -3.41 8.46 3.16
C THR A 8 -2.43 9.60 3.42
N ARG A 9 -1.51 9.83 2.48
CA ARG A 9 -0.54 10.92 2.52
C ARG A 9 -0.56 11.64 1.19
N ASN A 10 -0.88 12.94 1.24
CA ASN A 10 -0.92 13.79 0.07
C ASN A 10 0.09 14.92 0.26
N THR A 11 1.02 15.04 -0.68
CA THR A 11 1.89 16.21 -0.84
C THR A 11 1.71 16.79 -2.24
N ASN A 12 2.43 17.86 -2.56
CA ASN A 12 2.37 18.44 -3.90
C ASN A 12 3.05 17.54 -4.95
N GLU A 13 3.98 16.69 -4.53
CA GLU A 13 4.74 15.80 -5.39
C GLU A 13 4.00 14.48 -5.64
N THR A 14 3.40 13.88 -4.60
CA THR A 14 2.73 12.59 -4.71
C THR A 14 1.50 12.47 -3.81
N GLN A 15 0.57 11.63 -4.25
CA GLN A 15 -0.61 11.24 -3.48
C GLN A 15 -0.55 9.72 -3.30
N VAL A 16 -0.53 9.27 -2.05
CA VAL A 16 -0.27 7.88 -1.70
C VAL A 16 -1.35 7.39 -0.74
N ARG A 17 -1.91 6.22 -1.03
CA ARG A 17 -2.84 5.50 -0.16
C ARG A 17 -2.33 4.08 0.07
N VAL A 18 -2.24 3.66 1.34
CA VAL A 18 -1.80 2.32 1.74
C VAL A 18 -2.78 1.75 2.74
N ALA A 19 -3.19 0.50 2.51
CA ALA A 19 -3.94 -0.30 3.46
C ALA A 19 -3.17 -1.60 3.72
N ILE A 20 -3.01 -1.97 4.99
CA ILE A 20 -2.30 -3.18 5.40
C ILE A 20 -3.12 -3.98 6.40
N ASN A 21 -3.11 -5.31 6.21
CA ASN A 21 -3.65 -6.27 7.15
C ASN A 21 -2.56 -7.29 7.51
N LEU A 22 -2.05 -7.24 8.74
CA LEU A 22 -1.00 -8.15 9.21
C LEU A 22 -1.50 -9.58 9.45
N ASP A 23 -2.83 -9.77 9.50
CA ASP A 23 -3.49 -11.06 9.68
C ASP A 23 -4.10 -11.55 8.34
N GLY A 24 -3.63 -11.02 7.21
CA GLY A 24 -4.14 -11.34 5.86
C GLY A 24 -3.55 -12.62 5.25
N THR A 25 -3.95 -12.91 4.01
CA THR A 25 -3.59 -14.15 3.29
C THR A 25 -2.63 -13.93 2.12
N GLY A 26 -1.88 -12.82 2.11
CA GLY A 26 -0.93 -12.48 1.03
C GLY A 26 -1.56 -11.92 -0.25
N LEU A 27 -2.81 -11.42 -0.18
CA LEU A 27 -3.41 -10.68 -1.29
C LEU A 27 -2.78 -9.28 -1.36
N GLN A 28 -2.24 -8.92 -2.52
CA GLN A 28 -1.70 -7.58 -2.79
C GLN A 28 -2.26 -7.00 -4.09
N LYS A 29 -2.48 -5.69 -4.08
CA LYS A 29 -2.77 -4.88 -5.26
C LYS A 29 -1.94 -3.62 -5.16
N LEU A 30 -0.99 -3.49 -6.07
CA LEU A 30 0.00 -2.42 -6.09
C LEU A 30 -0.08 -1.70 -7.43
N ASP A 31 -0.02 -0.39 -7.37
CA ASP A 31 0.00 0.50 -8.54
C ASP A 31 0.70 1.79 -8.12
N THR A 32 2.03 1.74 -8.11
CA THR A 32 2.87 2.88 -7.76
C THR A 32 3.22 3.74 -8.98
N GLY A 33 2.85 3.30 -10.18
CA GLY A 33 3.30 3.87 -11.45
C GLY A 33 4.76 3.54 -11.81
N VAL A 34 5.48 2.78 -10.97
CA VAL A 34 6.85 2.32 -11.22
C VAL A 34 6.87 0.78 -11.19
N PRO A 35 6.88 0.11 -12.36
CA PRO A 35 6.66 -1.34 -12.44
C PRO A 35 7.63 -2.19 -11.62
N PHE A 36 8.90 -1.76 -11.53
CA PHE A 36 9.89 -2.49 -10.74
C PHE A 36 9.66 -2.36 -9.24
N LEU A 37 9.11 -1.24 -8.77
CA LEU A 37 8.75 -1.05 -7.37
C LEU A 37 7.55 -1.92 -7.00
N ASP A 38 6.54 -2.00 -7.87
CA ASP A 38 5.37 -2.88 -7.69
C ASP A 38 5.78 -4.36 -7.61
N HIS A 39 6.87 -4.75 -8.27
CA HIS A 39 7.42 -6.11 -8.19
C HIS A 39 8.11 -6.41 -6.84
N MET A 40 8.70 -5.41 -6.20
CA MET A 40 9.46 -5.57 -4.95
C MET A 40 8.60 -5.51 -3.69
N LEU A 41 7.43 -4.88 -3.76
CA LEU A 41 6.48 -4.73 -2.65
C LEU A 41 5.47 -5.88 -2.60
#